data_AF-A7GVL9-F1
#
_entry.id   AF-A7GVL9-F1
#
_cell.length_a   1.000
_cell.length_b   1.000
_cell.length_c   1.000
_cell.angle_alpha   90.00
_cell.angle_beta   90.00
_cell.angle_gamma   90.00
#
_symmetry.space_group_name_H-M   'P 1'
#
loop_
_entity.id
_entity.type
_entity.pdbx_description
1 polymer ?
#
loop_
_entity_poly.entity_id
_entity_poly.type
_entity_poly.pdbx_seq_one_letter_code
_entity_poly.pdbx_strand_id
1 'polypeptide(L)'
;MFDTVKMKLENIHIEKDLFETIGNIKTTTYYDRETGVLNDRYMFEQEDIPYIVYYSNTKNLIIQLSIPKFLYGENVSVINKNDINTFWEKFEQRIKELLGIVVKRSEWIVLRIDVCWNFNVGNKVNDYIKYLGKKKLPYKSTYCINQSETVIYKNKSSRIMFYDKQKECKVTKQTEDIIRRAEGLLRMEINPSIKTIQELCQDRKAINVLTVKFFKRITESTMNAISFNESELENMSISYGWLSLQKLNRVEAIIGFNAINNFIGEAKAKEIYGSTFYVRKKWVEETGIPQLNQLPNVTIDYKSLEHNTE
;
A
#
# COMPACT_ATOMS: atom_id res chain seq x y z
N MET A 1 2.78 -7.81 -5.82
CA MET A 1 2.73 -8.41 -4.48
C MET A 1 3.65 -7.70 -3.52
N PHE A 2 4.94 -7.55 -3.83
CA PHE A 2 5.93 -6.89 -2.97
C PHE A 2 6.40 -5.58 -3.62
N ASP A 3 6.54 -4.53 -2.82
CA ASP A 3 7.03 -3.22 -3.27
C ASP A 3 8.47 -3.02 -2.79
N THR A 4 8.67 -2.62 -1.54
CA THR A 4 9.99 -2.34 -0.98
C THR A 4 10.41 -3.42 0.01
N VAL A 5 11.64 -3.90 -0.10
CA VAL A 5 12.22 -4.82 0.88
C VAL A 5 13.49 -4.22 1.47
N LYS A 6 13.67 -4.40 2.79
CA LYS A 6 14.92 -4.16 3.49
C LYS A 6 15.42 -5.48 4.06
N MET A 7 16.60 -5.91 3.66
CA MET A 7 17.19 -7.17 4.06
C MET A 7 18.54 -6.97 4.73
N LYS A 8 18.95 -7.95 5.54
CA LYS A 8 20.23 -8.00 6.21
C LYS A 8 20.93 -9.32 5.94
N LEU A 9 22.24 -9.27 5.77
CA LEU A 9 23.15 -10.39 5.98
C LEU A 9 24.02 -10.13 7.19
N GLU A 10 24.36 -11.21 7.88
CA GLU A 10 25.21 -11.21 9.07
C GLU A 10 26.51 -11.96 8.77
N ASN A 11 27.60 -11.55 9.42
CA ASN A 11 28.89 -12.24 9.35
C ASN A 11 29.49 -12.36 7.93
N ILE A 12 29.23 -11.39 7.05
CA ILE A 12 29.80 -11.36 5.69
C ILE A 12 31.07 -10.53 5.67
N HIS A 13 32.14 -11.12 5.14
CA HIS A 13 33.39 -10.40 4.89
C HIS A 13 33.34 -9.71 3.52
N ILE A 14 33.59 -8.40 3.51
CA ILE A 14 33.76 -7.59 2.31
C ILE A 14 35.07 -6.84 2.47
N GLU A 15 35.95 -6.94 1.47
CA GLU A 15 37.25 -6.28 1.48
C GLU A 15 37.09 -4.76 1.52
N LYS A 16 37.87 -4.08 2.35
CA LYS A 16 37.75 -2.62 2.53
C LYS A 16 38.06 -1.86 1.26
N ASP A 17 39.08 -2.31 0.52
CA ASP A 17 39.56 -1.70 -0.73
C ASP A 17 38.46 -1.63 -1.79
N LEU A 18 37.49 -2.55 -1.75
CA LEU A 18 36.32 -2.50 -2.64
C LEU A 18 35.52 -1.19 -2.45
N PHE A 19 35.36 -0.74 -1.21
CA PHE A 19 34.65 0.51 -0.90
C PHE A 19 35.42 1.77 -1.33
N GLU A 20 36.70 1.66 -1.68
CA GLU A 20 37.44 2.76 -2.28
C GLU A 20 37.14 2.90 -3.78
N THR A 21 36.76 1.79 -4.42
CA THR A 21 36.45 1.73 -5.86
C THR A 21 34.99 2.06 -6.18
N ILE A 22 34.07 1.82 -5.25
CA ILE A 22 32.65 2.14 -5.40
C ILE A 22 32.48 3.64 -5.13
N GLY A 23 32.41 4.45 -6.19
CA GLY A 23 32.27 5.91 -6.06
C GLY A 23 31.08 6.35 -5.20
N ASN A 24 31.13 7.57 -4.66
CA ASN A 24 30.10 8.19 -3.80
C ASN A 24 29.81 7.46 -2.47
N ILE A 25 30.82 6.83 -1.86
CA ILE A 25 30.69 6.24 -0.52
C ILE A 25 30.81 7.30 0.57
N LYS A 26 29.86 7.27 1.51
CA LYS A 26 29.95 7.94 2.81
C LYS A 26 30.47 6.96 3.86
N THR A 27 31.70 7.18 4.29
CA THR A 27 32.30 6.44 5.41
C THR A 27 32.10 7.22 6.71
N THR A 28 31.69 6.55 7.77
CA THR A 28 31.63 7.10 9.12
C THR A 28 32.36 6.16 10.06
N THR A 29 33.51 6.61 10.55
CA THR A 29 34.27 5.90 11.59
C THR A 29 33.79 6.38 12.95
N TYR A 30 33.47 5.45 13.85
CA TYR A 30 33.03 5.75 15.21
C TYR A 30 33.75 4.86 16.21
N TYR A 31 34.05 5.41 17.38
CA TYR A 31 34.65 4.68 18.49
C TYR A 31 33.55 4.01 19.30
N ASP A 32 33.60 2.69 19.40
CA ASP A 32 32.74 1.93 20.30
C ASP A 32 33.36 1.90 21.69
N ARG A 33 32.68 2.53 22.65
CA ARG A 33 33.15 2.69 24.03
C ARG A 33 33.11 1.37 24.81
N GLU A 34 32.29 0.41 24.40
CA GLU A 34 32.17 -0.88 25.09
C GLU A 34 33.28 -1.83 24.63
N THR A 35 33.55 -1.89 23.33
CA THR A 35 34.57 -2.78 22.77
C THR A 35 35.96 -2.15 22.69
N GLY A 36 36.05 -0.82 22.75
CA GLY A 36 37.30 -0.07 22.64
C GLY A 36 37.87 0.00 21.21
N VAL A 37 37.10 -0.38 20.20
CA VAL A 37 37.54 -0.51 18.80
C VAL A 37 36.92 0.59 17.92
N LEU A 38 37.69 1.07 16.94
CA LEU A 38 37.19 1.93 15.88
C LEU A 38 36.44 1.11 14.83
N ASN A 39 35.20 1.50 14.58
CA ASN A 39 34.29 0.81 13.68
C ASN A 39 33.96 1.69 12.48
N ASP A 40 33.95 1.08 11.30
CA ASP A 40 33.61 1.77 10.06
C ASP A 40 32.20 1.39 9.62
N ARG A 41 31.42 2.42 9.28
CA ARG A 41 30.14 2.29 8.60
C ARG A 41 30.29 2.86 7.19
N TYR A 42 30.09 2.02 6.19
CA TYR A 42 30.08 2.40 4.78
C TYR A 42 28.63 2.52 4.32
N MET A 43 28.27 3.63 3.69
CA MET A 43 26.93 3.86 3.14
C MET A 43 27.05 4.42 1.73
N PHE A 44 26.33 3.81 0.80
CA PHE A 44 26.25 4.26 -0.58
C PHE A 44 24.94 3.86 -1.23
N GLU A 45 24.70 4.46 -2.38
CA GLU A 45 23.49 4.29 -3.17
C GLU A 45 23.89 3.91 -4.59
N GLN A 46 23.09 3.08 -5.21
CA GLN A 46 23.13 2.77 -6.64
C GLN A 46 21.75 3.07 -7.22
N GLU A 47 21.68 3.32 -8.53
CA GLU A 47 20.41 3.62 -9.20
C GLU A 47 19.35 2.53 -8.95
N ASP A 48 19.78 1.27 -8.99
CA ASP A 48 18.96 0.08 -8.82
C ASP A 48 18.84 -0.39 -7.36
N ILE A 49 19.84 -0.10 -6.53
CA ILE A 49 19.86 -0.42 -5.10
C ILE A 49 20.14 0.86 -4.29
N PRO A 50 19.09 1.62 -3.92
CA PRO A 50 19.23 2.98 -3.42
C PRO A 50 19.76 3.07 -1.99
N TYR A 51 19.93 1.95 -1.29
CA TYR A 51 20.43 1.99 0.09
C TYR A 51 21.21 0.73 0.41
N ILE A 52 22.53 0.89 0.52
CA ILE A 52 23.46 -0.15 0.95
C ILE A 52 24.24 0.38 2.14
N VAL A 53 24.27 -0.38 3.23
CA VAL A 53 25.04 -0.07 4.43
C VAL A 53 25.81 -1.30 4.87
N TYR A 54 27.11 -1.14 5.07
CA TYR A 54 27.97 -2.18 5.64
C TYR A 54 28.62 -1.70 6.94
N TYR A 55 28.60 -2.55 7.96
CA TYR A 55 29.24 -2.33 9.25
C TYR A 55 30.42 -3.29 9.38
N SER A 56 31.66 -2.76 9.38
CA SER A 56 32.87 -3.60 9.35
C SER A 56 33.06 -4.46 10.59
N ASN A 57 32.60 -3.97 11.75
CA ASN A 57 32.77 -4.63 13.04
C ASN A 57 31.90 -5.87 13.21
N THR A 58 30.61 -5.71 12.92
CA THR A 58 29.61 -6.77 13.03
C THR A 58 29.47 -7.55 11.75
N LYS A 59 30.18 -7.14 10.68
CA LYS A 59 30.12 -7.76 9.35
C LYS A 59 28.69 -7.86 8.83
N ASN A 60 27.88 -6.84 9.15
CA ASN A 60 26.49 -6.77 8.77
C ASN A 60 26.33 -5.93 7.51
N LEU A 61 25.68 -6.52 6.50
CA LEU A 61 25.29 -5.83 5.28
C LEU A 61 23.77 -5.62 5.30
N ILE A 62 23.33 -4.38 5.13
CA ILE A 62 21.92 -4.01 5.04
C ILE A 62 21.66 -3.43 3.65
N ILE A 63 20.63 -3.93 2.99
CA ILE A 63 20.21 -3.47 1.67
C ILE A 63 18.72 -3.14 1.69
N GLN A 64 18.34 -2.04 1.05
CA GLN A 64 16.93 -1.70 0.81
C GLN A 64 16.71 -1.26 -0.63
N LEU A 65 15.69 -1.81 -1.28
CA LEU A 65 15.32 -1.50 -2.67
C LEU A 65 13.82 -1.75 -2.92
N SER A 66 13.29 -1.16 -4.01
CA SER A 66 11.95 -1.45 -4.52
C SER A 66 12.05 -2.54 -5.58
N ILE A 67 11.43 -3.70 -5.33
CA ILE A 67 11.48 -4.86 -6.22
C ILE A 67 10.90 -4.54 -7.61
N PRO A 68 9.72 -3.88 -7.74
CA PRO A 68 9.22 -3.46 -9.04
C PRO A 68 10.18 -2.55 -9.81
N LYS A 69 10.77 -1.54 -9.13
CA LYS A 69 11.74 -0.64 -9.79
C LYS A 69 13.01 -1.37 -10.22
N PHE A 70 13.50 -2.28 -9.39
CA PHE A 70 14.68 -3.08 -9.71
C PHE A 70 14.44 -4.01 -10.91
N LEU A 71 13.23 -4.54 -11.05
CA LEU A 71 12.88 -5.44 -12.16
C LEU A 71 12.50 -4.71 -13.45
N TYR A 72 11.74 -3.61 -13.34
CA TYR A 72 11.02 -2.97 -14.44
C TYR A 72 11.39 -1.50 -14.67
N GLY A 73 12.22 -0.91 -13.81
CA GLY A 73 12.54 0.53 -13.84
C GLY A 73 11.42 1.43 -13.29
N GLU A 74 10.30 0.87 -12.84
CA GLU A 74 9.10 1.60 -12.47
C GLU A 74 8.32 0.92 -11.33
N ASN A 75 7.35 1.60 -10.73
CA ASN A 75 6.59 1.07 -9.57
C ASN A 75 5.07 1.09 -9.77
N VAL A 76 4.60 1.04 -11.00
CA VAL A 76 3.17 0.83 -11.29
C VAL A 76 2.88 -0.66 -11.37
N SER A 77 3.76 -1.48 -11.96
CA SER A 77 3.52 -2.92 -12.10
C SER A 77 3.58 -3.64 -10.77
N VAL A 78 2.62 -4.54 -10.56
CA VAL A 78 2.53 -5.40 -9.38
C VAL A 78 3.25 -6.70 -9.70
N ILE A 79 4.32 -7.02 -8.97
CA ILE A 79 5.05 -8.26 -9.25
C ILE A 79 4.20 -9.51 -8.99
N ASN A 80 4.34 -10.51 -9.86
CA ASN A 80 3.74 -11.83 -9.79
C ASN A 80 4.71 -12.87 -9.16
N LYS A 81 4.33 -14.15 -9.15
CA LYS A 81 5.12 -15.24 -8.55
C LYS A 81 6.43 -15.53 -9.30
N ASN A 82 6.41 -15.50 -10.63
CA ASN A 82 7.57 -15.79 -11.47
C ASN A 82 8.64 -14.70 -11.32
N ASP A 83 8.19 -13.45 -11.15
CA ASP A 83 9.06 -12.30 -10.90
C ASP A 83 9.92 -12.43 -9.64
N ILE A 84 9.50 -13.24 -8.65
CA ILE A 84 10.26 -13.45 -7.42
C ILE A 84 11.56 -14.20 -7.72
N ASN A 85 11.53 -15.19 -8.63
CA ASN A 85 12.74 -15.91 -9.02
C ASN A 85 13.66 -15.02 -9.85
N THR A 86 13.10 -14.28 -10.82
CA THR A 86 13.85 -13.31 -11.62
C THR A 86 14.46 -12.21 -10.75
N PHE A 87 13.75 -11.77 -9.70
CA PHE A 87 14.28 -10.84 -8.71
C PHE A 87 15.53 -11.40 -8.06
N TRP A 88 15.47 -12.63 -7.54
CA TRP A 88 16.61 -13.22 -6.88
C TRP A 88 17.80 -13.41 -7.81
N GLU A 89 17.59 -13.89 -9.03
CA GLU A 89 18.67 -14.06 -10.01
C GLU A 89 19.39 -12.75 -10.33
N LYS A 90 18.62 -11.70 -10.66
CA LYS A 90 19.17 -10.36 -10.92
C LYS A 90 19.84 -9.77 -9.69
N PHE A 91 19.22 -9.94 -8.51
CA PHE A 91 19.76 -9.41 -7.26
C PHE A 91 21.07 -10.11 -6.89
N GLU A 92 21.14 -11.43 -6.94
CA GLU A 92 22.36 -12.20 -6.66
C GLU A 92 23.50 -11.81 -7.61
N GLN A 93 23.21 -11.70 -8.92
CA GLN A 93 24.17 -11.23 -9.91
C GLN A 93 24.67 -9.83 -9.56
N ARG A 94 23.76 -8.90 -9.28
CA ARG A 94 24.12 -7.51 -8.96
C ARG A 94 24.94 -7.38 -7.68
N ILE A 95 24.60 -8.16 -6.65
CA ILE A 95 25.38 -8.20 -5.41
C ILE A 95 26.78 -8.78 -5.66
N LYS A 96 26.92 -9.80 -6.50
CA LYS A 96 28.22 -10.33 -6.88
C LYS A 96 29.06 -9.29 -7.64
N GLU A 97 28.46 -8.57 -8.58
CA GLU A 97 29.15 -7.52 -9.36
C GLU A 97 29.57 -6.34 -8.48
N LEU A 98 28.69 -5.89 -7.59
CA LEU A 98 28.95 -4.74 -6.72
C LEU A 98 29.89 -5.06 -5.55
N LEU A 99 29.69 -6.22 -4.92
CA LEU A 99 30.29 -6.55 -3.63
C LEU A 99 31.27 -7.72 -3.68
N GLY A 100 31.39 -8.42 -4.81
CA GLY A 100 32.24 -9.61 -4.94
C GLY A 100 31.77 -10.82 -4.12
N ILE A 101 30.59 -10.75 -3.49
CA ILE A 101 30.08 -11.80 -2.60
C ILE A 101 29.04 -12.68 -3.30
N VAL A 102 29.04 -13.97 -2.95
CA VAL A 102 28.01 -14.93 -3.36
C VAL A 102 27.36 -15.49 -2.12
N VAL A 103 26.05 -15.27 -1.98
CA VAL A 103 25.32 -15.60 -0.75
C VAL A 103 24.01 -16.29 -1.11
N LYS A 104 23.69 -17.37 -0.39
CA LYS A 104 22.43 -18.11 -0.61
C LYS A 104 21.23 -17.24 -0.21
N ARG A 105 20.12 -17.35 -0.95
CA ARG A 105 18.82 -16.69 -0.65
C ARG A 105 18.36 -16.89 0.79
N SER A 106 18.63 -18.08 1.35
CA SER A 106 18.27 -18.45 2.72
C SER A 106 19.02 -17.67 3.80
N GLU A 107 20.13 -17.01 3.48
CA GLU A 107 20.89 -16.24 4.47
C GLU A 107 20.29 -14.86 4.72
N TRP A 108 19.59 -14.30 3.73
CA TRP A 108 18.99 -12.98 3.84
C TRP A 108 17.85 -12.94 4.87
N ILE A 109 17.93 -11.98 5.79
CA ILE A 109 16.93 -11.75 6.84
C ILE A 109 16.16 -10.48 6.51
N VAL A 110 14.82 -10.56 6.46
CA VAL A 110 13.96 -9.40 6.21
C VAL A 110 13.87 -8.54 7.49
N LEU A 111 14.29 -7.28 7.37
CA LEU A 111 14.11 -6.26 8.39
C LEU A 111 12.80 -5.48 8.20
N ARG A 112 12.40 -5.28 6.94
CA ARG A 112 11.15 -4.64 6.54
C ARG A 112 10.71 -5.18 5.20
N ILE A 113 9.41 -5.34 5.03
CA ILE A 113 8.78 -5.59 3.74
C ILE A 113 7.56 -4.69 3.62
N ASP A 114 7.34 -4.14 2.45
CA ASP A 114 6.11 -3.46 2.08
C ASP A 114 5.43 -4.32 1.01
N VAL A 115 4.20 -4.77 1.28
CA VAL A 115 3.38 -5.49 0.30
C VAL A 115 2.42 -4.51 -0.37
N CYS A 116 2.14 -4.72 -1.65
CA CYS A 116 1.25 -3.84 -2.40
C CYS A 116 0.29 -4.59 -3.31
N TRP A 117 -0.83 -3.93 -3.59
CA TRP A 117 -1.80 -4.34 -4.60
C TRP A 117 -2.42 -3.11 -5.28
N ASN A 118 -2.64 -3.18 -6.59
CA ASN A 118 -3.35 -2.14 -7.33
C ASN A 118 -4.77 -2.64 -7.64
N PHE A 119 -5.77 -1.86 -7.25
CA PHE A 119 -7.15 -2.06 -7.66
C PHE A 119 -7.46 -1.12 -8.82
N ASN A 120 -7.90 -1.67 -9.95
CA ASN A 120 -8.42 -0.84 -11.03
C ASN A 120 -9.88 -0.50 -10.72
N VAL A 121 -10.11 0.75 -10.33
CA VAL A 121 -11.43 1.27 -9.95
C VAL A 121 -11.88 2.42 -10.86
N GLY A 122 -11.16 2.63 -11.97
CA GLY A 122 -11.46 3.66 -12.97
C GLY A 122 -11.55 5.06 -12.37
N ASN A 123 -12.59 5.82 -12.74
CA ASN A 123 -12.80 7.18 -12.27
C ASN A 123 -13.22 7.29 -10.79
N LYS A 124 -13.39 6.17 -10.06
CA LYS A 124 -13.88 6.16 -8.67
C LYS A 124 -12.78 6.21 -7.60
N VAL A 125 -11.50 6.32 -7.97
CA VAL A 125 -10.36 6.28 -7.02
C VAL A 125 -10.57 7.20 -5.80
N ASN A 126 -10.95 8.46 -6.03
CA ASN A 126 -11.18 9.43 -4.96
C ASN A 126 -12.35 9.03 -4.04
N ASP A 127 -13.40 8.40 -4.58
CA ASP A 127 -14.55 7.97 -3.79
C ASP A 127 -14.17 6.81 -2.86
N TYR A 128 -13.36 5.86 -3.34
CA TYR A 128 -12.79 4.81 -2.50
C TYR A 128 -11.92 5.39 -1.38
N ILE A 129 -11.04 6.36 -1.68
CA ILE A 129 -10.17 6.96 -0.65
C ILE A 129 -11.00 7.71 0.40
N LYS A 130 -12.03 8.45 -0.01
CA LYS A 130 -12.96 9.13 0.92
C LYS A 130 -13.70 8.14 1.80
N TYR A 131 -14.20 7.05 1.23
CA TYR A 131 -14.88 6.00 1.98
C TYR A 131 -13.95 5.36 3.02
N LEU A 132 -12.75 4.95 2.58
CA LEU A 132 -11.73 4.41 3.46
C LEU A 132 -11.32 5.44 4.54
N GLY A 133 -11.22 6.73 4.20
CA GLY A 133 -10.91 7.81 5.16
C GLY A 133 -11.86 7.88 6.37
N LYS A 134 -13.11 7.41 6.22
CA LYS A 134 -14.10 7.36 7.31
C LYS A 134 -13.93 6.13 8.21
N LYS A 135 -13.34 5.05 7.72
CA LYS A 135 -13.16 3.82 8.49
C LYS A 135 -12.16 4.01 9.63
N LYS A 136 -12.39 3.24 10.71
CA LYS A 136 -11.47 3.13 11.84
C LYS A 136 -10.98 1.70 11.93
N LEU A 137 -9.65 1.54 11.95
CA LEU A 137 -9.03 0.25 12.19
C LEU A 137 -8.61 0.15 13.66
N PRO A 138 -8.85 -1.00 14.32
CA PRO A 138 -8.42 -1.21 15.69
C PRO A 138 -6.93 -0.93 15.88
N TYR A 139 -6.59 -0.24 16.98
CA TYR A 139 -5.21 0.05 17.37
C TYR A 139 -4.38 0.85 16.33
N LYS A 140 -5.05 1.58 15.44
CA LYS A 140 -4.43 2.45 14.42
C LYS A 140 -5.09 3.82 14.39
N SER A 141 -4.27 4.84 14.19
CA SER A 141 -4.75 6.18 13.88
C SER A 141 -4.97 6.32 12.38
N THR A 142 -6.11 6.88 11.99
CA THR A 142 -6.43 7.21 10.59
C THR A 142 -6.01 8.64 10.28
N TYR A 143 -5.32 8.84 9.15
CA TYR A 143 -4.91 10.14 8.62
C TYR A 143 -5.34 10.25 7.17
N CYS A 144 -5.88 11.40 6.78
CA CYS A 144 -6.17 11.75 5.40
C CYS A 144 -5.24 12.89 4.97
N ILE A 145 -4.55 12.74 3.84
CA ILE A 145 -3.61 13.73 3.29
C ILE A 145 -4.23 14.38 2.04
N ASN A 146 -3.94 15.67 1.83
CA ASN A 146 -4.33 16.45 0.64
C ASN A 146 -5.81 16.29 0.25
N GLN A 147 -6.74 16.70 1.12
CA GLN A 147 -8.19 16.63 0.84
C GLN A 147 -8.71 15.23 0.47
N SER A 148 -8.10 14.16 1.01
CA SER A 148 -8.45 12.74 0.77
C SER A 148 -7.91 12.16 -0.53
N GLU A 149 -6.69 12.51 -0.92
CA GLU A 149 -5.92 11.83 -1.98
C GLU A 149 -5.16 10.60 -1.46
N THR A 150 -4.97 10.52 -0.15
CA THR A 150 -4.33 9.39 0.50
C THR A 150 -4.94 9.19 1.87
N VAL A 151 -5.26 7.95 2.21
CA VAL A 151 -5.63 7.55 3.56
C VAL A 151 -4.56 6.62 4.13
N ILE A 152 -4.16 6.89 5.37
CA ILE A 152 -3.13 6.13 6.08
C ILE A 152 -3.70 5.67 7.42
N TYR A 153 -3.65 4.37 7.68
CA TYR A 153 -3.87 3.78 8.99
C TYR A 153 -2.52 3.36 9.57
N LYS A 154 -2.06 4.02 10.62
CA LYS A 154 -0.75 3.71 11.20
C LYS A 154 -0.73 3.70 12.72
N ASN A 155 0.20 2.94 13.25
CA ASN A 155 0.72 3.05 14.60
C ASN A 155 2.26 3.04 14.52
N LYS A 156 2.96 2.92 15.67
CA LYS A 156 4.42 2.94 15.70
C LYS A 156 5.08 1.77 14.95
N SER A 157 4.38 0.65 14.79
CA SER A 157 4.96 -0.61 14.31
C SER A 157 4.44 -1.05 12.95
N SER A 158 3.36 -0.47 12.43
CA SER A 158 2.77 -0.89 11.15
C SER A 158 1.94 0.20 10.50
N ARG A 159 1.87 0.17 9.17
CA ARG A 159 1.18 1.15 8.33
C ARG A 159 0.40 0.46 7.22
N ILE A 160 -0.82 0.90 6.97
CA ILE A 160 -1.62 0.56 5.80
C ILE A 160 -1.95 1.88 5.10
N MET A 161 -1.81 1.94 3.79
CA MET A 161 -2.02 3.16 3.01
C MET A 161 -2.82 2.84 1.75
N PHE A 162 -3.74 3.72 1.39
CA PHE A 162 -4.45 3.71 0.11
C PHE A 162 -4.31 5.07 -0.54
N TYR A 163 -3.97 5.11 -1.82
CA TYR A 163 -3.75 6.36 -2.54
C TYR A 163 -3.99 6.22 -4.04
N ASP A 164 -4.18 7.37 -4.69
CA ASP A 164 -4.26 7.48 -6.14
C ASP A 164 -2.87 7.35 -6.76
N LYS A 165 -2.60 6.22 -7.41
CA LYS A 165 -1.28 5.93 -7.98
C LYS A 165 -0.95 6.84 -9.17
N GLN A 166 -1.95 7.26 -9.93
CA GLN A 166 -1.76 8.17 -11.07
C GLN A 166 -1.27 9.53 -10.58
N LYS A 167 -1.92 10.08 -9.54
CA LYS A 167 -1.51 11.35 -8.93
C LYS A 167 -0.10 11.27 -8.35
N GLU A 168 0.24 10.16 -7.67
CA GLU A 168 1.60 9.96 -7.18
C GLU A 168 2.63 9.97 -8.30
N CYS A 169 2.36 9.28 -9.42
CA CYS A 169 3.25 9.27 -10.59
C CYS A 169 3.42 10.66 -11.22
N LYS A 170 2.36 11.48 -11.25
CA LYS A 170 2.43 12.87 -11.72
C LYS A 170 3.29 13.74 -10.80
N VAL A 171 3.11 13.62 -9.48
CA VAL A 171 3.89 14.36 -8.48
C VAL A 171 5.36 13.98 -8.53
N THR A 172 5.66 12.69 -8.73
CA THR A 172 7.04 12.19 -8.85
C THR A 172 7.63 12.33 -10.27
N LYS A 173 6.93 13.02 -11.18
CA LYS A 173 7.38 13.34 -12.55
C LYS A 173 7.81 12.10 -13.34
N GLN A 174 7.04 11.01 -13.22
CA GLN A 174 7.22 9.82 -14.06
C GLN A 174 6.93 10.14 -15.54
N THR A 175 7.34 9.26 -16.45
CA THR A 175 7.03 9.41 -17.87
C THR A 175 5.53 9.31 -18.14
N GLU A 176 5.06 9.93 -19.23
CA GLU A 176 3.64 9.90 -19.62
C GLU A 176 3.11 8.47 -19.79
N ASP A 177 3.93 7.55 -20.30
CA ASP A 177 3.55 6.13 -20.40
C ASP A 177 3.31 5.47 -19.04
N ILE A 178 4.13 5.79 -18.04
CA ILE A 178 3.95 5.29 -16.67
C ILE A 178 2.69 5.91 -16.05
N ILE A 179 2.49 7.21 -16.22
CA ILE A 179 1.31 7.93 -15.71
C ILE A 179 0.03 7.35 -16.31
N ARG A 180 0.02 7.06 -17.61
CA ARG A 180 -1.12 6.44 -18.31
C ARG A 180 -1.41 5.04 -17.77
N ARG A 181 -0.38 4.20 -17.55
CA ARG A 181 -0.57 2.87 -16.96
C ARG A 181 -1.11 2.91 -15.52
N ALA A 182 -0.91 4.02 -14.80
CA ALA A 182 -1.42 4.21 -13.45
C ALA A 182 -2.86 4.75 -13.40
N GLU A 183 -3.48 5.06 -14.54
CA GLU A 183 -4.83 5.62 -14.61
C GLU A 183 -5.88 4.70 -13.95
N GLY A 184 -6.69 5.29 -13.09
CA GLY A 184 -7.76 4.58 -12.37
C GLY A 184 -7.29 3.58 -11.30
N LEU A 185 -5.99 3.59 -10.96
CA LEU A 185 -5.44 2.68 -9.94
C LEU A 185 -5.52 3.26 -8.53
N LEU A 186 -6.29 2.58 -7.68
CA LEU A 186 -6.21 2.71 -6.24
C LEU A 186 -5.14 1.74 -5.73
N ARG A 187 -4.02 2.26 -5.23
CA ARG A 187 -2.96 1.41 -4.69
C ARG A 187 -3.11 1.23 -3.19
N MET A 188 -3.08 -0.02 -2.75
CA MET A 188 -2.92 -0.41 -1.36
C MET A 188 -1.46 -0.77 -1.08
N GLU A 189 -0.92 -0.25 0.02
CA GLU A 189 0.38 -0.63 0.56
C GLU A 189 0.27 -0.98 2.04
N ILE A 190 0.81 -2.13 2.43
CA ILE A 190 0.86 -2.59 3.81
C ILE A 190 2.31 -2.78 4.21
N ASN A 191 2.73 -2.05 5.22
CA ASN A 191 3.97 -2.27 5.95
C ASN A 191 3.61 -2.96 7.28
N PRO A 192 3.67 -4.31 7.34
CA PRO A 192 3.38 -5.06 8.55
C PRO A 192 4.44 -4.82 9.63
N SER A 193 4.05 -5.08 10.88
CA SER A 193 4.99 -5.01 11.99
C SER A 193 5.98 -6.17 11.96
N ILE A 194 7.18 -5.97 12.52
CA ILE A 194 8.17 -7.05 12.69
C ILE A 194 7.56 -8.24 13.43
N LYS A 195 6.73 -7.97 14.45
CA LYS A 195 6.01 -9.02 15.19
C LYS A 195 5.11 -9.84 14.27
N THR A 196 4.32 -9.18 13.42
CA THR A 196 3.47 -9.84 12.42
C THR A 196 4.29 -10.67 11.43
N ILE A 197 5.45 -10.17 10.99
CA ILE A 197 6.36 -10.95 10.14
C ILE A 197 6.84 -12.20 10.88
N GLN A 198 7.24 -12.07 12.15
CA GLN A 198 7.73 -13.20 12.97
C GLN A 198 6.64 -14.24 13.28
N GLU A 199 5.40 -13.79 13.51
CA GLU A 199 4.24 -14.69 13.72
C GLU A 199 3.98 -15.58 12.49
N LEU A 200 4.25 -15.08 11.28
CA LEU A 200 4.10 -15.83 10.03
C LEU A 200 5.38 -16.56 9.60
N CYS A 201 6.55 -16.00 9.90
CA CYS A 201 7.87 -16.46 9.51
C CYS A 201 8.86 -16.13 10.64
N GLN A 202 9.00 -17.04 11.61
CA GLN A 202 9.78 -16.82 12.85
C GLN A 202 11.23 -16.39 12.60
N ASP A 203 11.88 -16.99 11.60
CA ASP A 203 13.26 -16.72 11.21
C ASP A 203 13.42 -15.46 10.34
N ARG A 204 12.30 -14.91 9.83
CA ARG A 204 12.24 -13.81 8.87
C ARG A 204 13.13 -14.00 7.64
N LYS A 205 13.46 -15.24 7.28
CA LYS A 205 14.31 -15.49 6.10
C LYS A 205 13.56 -15.03 4.86
N ALA A 206 14.26 -14.31 3.98
CA ALA A 206 13.66 -13.68 2.82
C ALA A 206 12.99 -14.69 1.89
N ILE A 207 13.55 -15.90 1.77
CA ILE A 207 12.94 -17.00 1.01
C ILE A 207 11.56 -17.45 1.53
N ASN A 208 11.30 -17.28 2.83
CA ASN A 208 10.02 -17.61 3.46
C ASN A 208 9.02 -16.43 3.39
N VAL A 209 9.54 -15.20 3.50
CA VAL A 209 8.75 -13.96 3.48
C VAL A 209 8.32 -13.56 2.07
N LEU A 210 9.21 -13.71 1.07
CA LEU A 210 8.92 -13.38 -0.33
C LEU A 210 8.18 -14.53 -1.02
N THR A 211 6.97 -14.84 -0.52
CA THR A 211 6.11 -15.90 -1.03
C THR A 211 4.67 -15.44 -1.20
N VAL A 212 3.95 -16.03 -2.16
CA VAL A 212 2.51 -15.78 -2.36
C VAL A 212 1.73 -16.06 -1.07
N LYS A 213 2.10 -17.12 -0.34
CA LYS A 213 1.49 -17.50 0.94
C LYS A 213 1.62 -16.38 1.98
N PHE A 214 2.82 -15.81 2.14
CA PHE A 214 3.03 -14.68 3.05
C PHE A 214 2.22 -13.46 2.60
N PHE A 215 2.27 -13.11 1.32
CA PHE A 215 1.51 -11.99 0.74
C PHE A 215 0.01 -12.11 1.04
N LYS A 216 -0.57 -13.29 0.78
CA LYS A 216 -1.98 -13.61 1.02
C LYS A 216 -2.35 -13.42 2.49
N ARG A 217 -1.57 -13.97 3.41
CA ARG A 217 -1.82 -13.84 4.87
C ARG A 217 -1.82 -12.38 5.34
N ILE A 218 -0.88 -11.56 4.86
CA ILE A 218 -0.82 -10.14 5.23
C ILE A 218 -2.01 -9.35 4.66
N THR A 219 -2.37 -9.62 3.42
CA THR A 219 -3.40 -8.86 2.71
C THR A 219 -4.82 -9.26 3.13
N GLU A 220 -5.10 -10.55 3.37
CA GLU A 220 -6.42 -11.03 3.83
C GLU A 220 -6.90 -10.33 5.10
N SER A 221 -6.04 -10.18 6.11
CA SER A 221 -6.39 -9.48 7.36
C SER A 221 -6.80 -8.02 7.10
N THR A 222 -6.11 -7.36 6.17
CA THR A 222 -6.41 -5.97 5.81
C THR A 222 -7.71 -5.89 5.00
N MET A 223 -7.89 -6.78 4.02
CA MET A 223 -9.09 -6.84 3.17
C MET A 223 -10.37 -7.09 4.00
N ASN A 224 -10.30 -7.96 5.00
CA ASN A 224 -11.43 -8.22 5.90
C ASN A 224 -11.79 -6.97 6.71
N ALA A 225 -10.80 -6.22 7.19
CA ALA A 225 -11.02 -5.05 8.03
C ALA A 225 -11.53 -3.82 7.27
N ILE A 226 -11.27 -3.74 5.95
CA ILE A 226 -11.69 -2.62 5.10
C ILE A 226 -12.90 -2.93 4.22
N SER A 227 -13.52 -4.10 4.40
CA SER A 227 -14.65 -4.55 3.57
C SER A 227 -15.75 -3.49 3.46
N PHE A 228 -16.35 -3.37 2.28
CA PHE A 228 -17.30 -2.31 1.92
C PHE A 228 -18.75 -2.71 2.25
N ASN A 229 -18.94 -3.65 3.19
CA ASN A 229 -20.22 -4.27 3.53
C ASN A 229 -20.96 -3.56 4.69
N GLU A 230 -20.80 -2.24 4.84
CA GLU A 230 -21.54 -1.48 5.86
C GLU A 230 -22.88 -0.99 5.33
N SER A 231 -23.90 -1.09 6.19
CA SER A 231 -25.32 -0.84 5.90
C SER A 231 -25.59 0.49 5.21
N GLU A 232 -26.60 0.46 4.35
CA GLU A 232 -27.14 1.43 3.38
C GLU A 232 -27.33 2.90 3.85
N LEU A 233 -26.98 3.27 5.07
CA LEU A 233 -27.25 4.60 5.63
C LEU A 233 -26.04 5.56 5.63
N GLU A 234 -24.79 5.06 5.55
CA GLU A 234 -23.59 5.93 5.67
C GLU A 234 -22.97 6.39 4.33
N ASN A 235 -23.47 5.89 3.19
CA ASN A 235 -22.84 6.03 1.86
C ASN A 235 -23.65 6.83 0.83
N MET A 236 -24.23 7.96 1.21
CA MET A 236 -24.63 8.97 0.22
C MET A 236 -23.38 9.69 -0.33
N SER A 237 -22.86 9.24 -1.47
CA SER A 237 -21.80 9.96 -2.19
C SER A 237 -22.41 11.10 -3.00
N ILE A 238 -22.64 12.23 -2.37
CA ILE A 238 -23.13 13.41 -3.06
C ILE A 238 -21.92 14.15 -3.64
N SER A 239 -21.79 14.17 -4.98
CA SER A 239 -20.69 14.88 -5.64
C SER A 239 -20.95 16.39 -5.67
N TYR A 240 -19.88 17.21 -5.66
CA TYR A 240 -20.00 18.66 -5.76
C TYR A 240 -20.69 19.10 -7.06
N GLY A 241 -20.34 18.47 -8.19
CA GLY A 241 -20.94 18.77 -9.49
C GLY A 241 -22.45 18.48 -9.52
N TRP A 242 -22.92 17.44 -8.84
CA TRP A 242 -24.35 17.19 -8.69
C TRP A 242 -24.99 18.23 -7.77
N LEU A 243 -24.38 18.53 -6.60
CA LEU A 243 -24.89 19.53 -5.66
C LEU A 243 -25.04 20.92 -6.30
N SER A 244 -24.07 21.33 -7.12
CA SER A 244 -24.10 22.65 -7.78
C SER A 244 -25.25 22.82 -8.78
N LEU A 245 -25.89 21.72 -9.20
CA LEU A 245 -27.01 21.71 -10.13
C LEU A 245 -28.37 21.62 -9.41
N GLN A 246 -28.39 21.48 -8.08
CA GLN A 246 -29.61 21.26 -7.30
C GLN A 246 -29.91 22.44 -6.35
N LYS A 247 -31.19 22.59 -5.97
CA LYS A 247 -31.58 23.50 -4.89
C LYS A 247 -31.28 22.85 -3.53
N LEU A 248 -30.40 23.45 -2.72
CA LEU A 248 -29.91 22.86 -1.46
C LEU A 248 -31.03 22.46 -0.48
N ASN A 249 -32.03 23.31 -0.28
CA ASN A 249 -33.17 23.02 0.59
C ASN A 249 -33.97 21.78 0.15
N ARG A 250 -34.04 21.53 -1.16
CA ARG A 250 -34.68 20.34 -1.73
C ARG A 250 -33.81 19.11 -1.50
N VAL A 251 -32.50 19.22 -1.66
CA VAL A 251 -31.53 18.14 -1.38
C VAL A 251 -31.58 17.73 0.10
N GLU A 252 -31.53 18.68 1.03
CA GLU A 252 -31.61 18.42 2.48
C GLU A 252 -32.90 17.68 2.85
N ALA A 253 -34.04 18.14 2.34
CA ALA A 253 -35.33 17.53 2.60
C ALA A 253 -35.43 16.10 2.03
N ILE A 254 -34.82 15.86 0.89
CA ILE A 254 -34.79 14.55 0.23
C ILE A 254 -33.88 13.57 0.98
N ILE A 255 -32.68 14.02 1.41
CA ILE A 255 -31.75 13.22 2.21
C ILE A 255 -32.42 12.82 3.53
N GLY A 256 -32.99 13.79 4.25
CA GLY A 256 -33.68 13.56 5.50
C GLY A 256 -34.87 12.60 5.33
N PHE A 257 -35.66 12.77 4.27
CA PHE A 257 -36.75 11.87 3.94
C PHE A 257 -36.26 10.43 3.70
N ASN A 258 -35.23 10.23 2.88
CA ASN A 258 -34.70 8.88 2.60
C ASN A 258 -34.12 8.23 3.86
N ALA A 259 -33.37 8.98 4.67
CA ALA A 259 -32.81 8.47 5.93
C ALA A 259 -33.92 8.00 6.89
N ILE A 260 -34.96 8.82 7.07
CA ILE A 260 -36.10 8.48 7.94
C ILE A 260 -36.87 7.29 7.36
N ASN A 261 -37.20 7.31 6.06
CA ASN A 261 -37.94 6.24 5.40
C ASN A 261 -37.21 4.88 5.49
N ASN A 262 -35.88 4.86 5.32
CA ASN A 262 -35.08 3.65 5.47
C ASN A 262 -34.98 3.18 6.92
N PHE A 263 -34.94 4.11 7.88
CA PHE A 263 -34.83 3.77 9.30
C PHE A 263 -36.12 3.18 9.89
N ILE A 264 -37.29 3.74 9.55
CA ILE A 264 -38.58 3.33 10.14
C ILE A 264 -39.47 2.50 9.22
N GLY A 265 -39.11 2.39 7.94
CA GLY A 265 -39.90 1.73 6.91
C GLY A 265 -41.04 2.60 6.35
N GLU A 266 -41.45 2.30 5.12
CA GLU A 266 -42.38 3.12 4.32
C GLU A 266 -43.75 3.32 5.00
N ALA A 267 -44.32 2.29 5.62
CA ALA A 267 -45.62 2.39 6.27
C ALA A 267 -45.63 3.43 7.40
N LYS A 268 -44.61 3.41 8.27
CA LYS A 268 -44.48 4.37 9.38
C LYS A 268 -44.07 5.75 8.88
N ALA A 269 -43.21 5.83 7.86
CA ALA A 269 -42.86 7.10 7.25
C ALA A 269 -44.10 7.79 6.64
N LYS A 270 -44.99 7.04 6.00
CA LYS A 270 -46.24 7.56 5.45
C LYS A 270 -47.17 8.12 6.53
N GLU A 271 -47.22 7.50 7.71
CA GLU A 271 -47.98 8.01 8.87
C GLU A 271 -47.41 9.34 9.39
N ILE A 272 -46.08 9.44 9.53
CA ILE A 272 -45.41 10.64 10.05
C ILE A 272 -45.50 11.82 9.07
N TYR A 273 -45.23 11.58 7.79
CA TYR A 273 -45.20 12.64 6.77
C TYR A 273 -46.59 12.99 6.23
N GLY A 274 -47.58 12.12 6.39
CA GLY A 274 -48.94 12.33 5.90
C GLY A 274 -48.98 12.65 4.40
N SER A 275 -49.68 13.74 4.04
CA SER A 275 -49.80 14.19 2.65
C SER A 275 -48.47 14.58 1.99
N THR A 276 -47.47 14.99 2.79
CA THR A 276 -46.16 15.38 2.26
C THR A 276 -45.31 14.19 1.82
N PHE A 277 -45.65 12.97 2.26
CA PHE A 277 -44.94 11.75 1.90
C PHE A 277 -44.78 11.59 0.39
N TYR A 278 -45.89 11.72 -0.34
CA TYR A 278 -45.92 11.54 -1.80
C TYR A 278 -45.15 12.62 -2.54
N VAL A 279 -45.16 13.85 -2.02
CA VAL A 279 -44.38 14.97 -2.56
C VAL A 279 -42.88 14.67 -2.41
N ARG A 280 -42.45 14.19 -1.24
CA ARG A 280 -41.04 13.83 -0.99
C ARG A 280 -40.61 12.62 -1.82
N LYS A 281 -41.47 11.59 -1.94
CA LYS A 281 -41.20 10.41 -2.78
C LYS A 281 -41.03 10.79 -4.26
N LYS A 282 -41.93 11.63 -4.78
CA LYS A 282 -41.81 12.19 -6.13
C LYS A 282 -40.51 12.99 -6.31
N TRP A 283 -40.11 13.75 -5.30
CA TRP A 283 -38.85 14.48 -5.36
C TRP A 283 -37.64 13.54 -5.40
N VAL A 284 -37.64 12.43 -4.67
CA VAL A 284 -36.58 11.41 -4.76
C VAL A 284 -36.46 10.88 -6.19
N GLU A 285 -37.61 10.55 -6.80
CA GLU A 285 -37.70 10.05 -8.19
C GLU A 285 -37.24 11.09 -9.23
N GLU A 286 -37.68 12.34 -9.12
CA GLU A 286 -37.35 13.44 -10.04
C GLU A 286 -35.90 13.92 -9.90
N THR A 287 -35.36 13.95 -8.68
CA THR A 287 -34.01 14.47 -8.42
C THR A 287 -32.95 13.42 -8.78
N GLY A 288 -33.37 12.15 -8.97
CA GLY A 288 -32.49 11.05 -9.31
C GLY A 288 -31.31 11.01 -8.34
N ILE A 289 -31.59 11.04 -7.02
CA ILE A 289 -30.53 10.90 -6.00
C ILE A 289 -29.66 9.75 -6.48
N PRO A 290 -28.34 9.94 -6.60
CA PRO A 290 -27.46 8.85 -6.97
C PRO A 290 -27.85 7.68 -6.06
N GLN A 291 -28.30 6.57 -6.67
CA GLN A 291 -28.46 5.32 -5.93
C GLN A 291 -27.23 5.20 -5.06
N LEU A 292 -27.42 4.86 -3.78
CA LEU A 292 -26.35 4.55 -2.83
C LEU A 292 -25.20 3.98 -3.63
N ASN A 293 -24.16 4.77 -3.84
CA ASN A 293 -23.02 4.33 -4.63
C ASN A 293 -22.35 3.34 -3.70
N GLN A 294 -22.86 2.11 -3.72
CA GLN A 294 -22.17 0.95 -3.23
C GLN A 294 -20.97 0.88 -4.14
N LEU A 295 -19.86 1.44 -3.65
CA LEU A 295 -18.57 1.21 -4.25
C LEU A 295 -18.44 -0.31 -4.33
N PRO A 296 -18.22 -0.86 -5.54
CA PRO A 296 -18.04 -2.30 -5.68
C PRO A 296 -16.98 -2.79 -4.68
N ASN A 297 -17.19 -3.98 -4.12
CA ASN A 297 -16.14 -4.56 -3.29
C ASN A 297 -14.87 -4.74 -4.13
N VAL A 298 -13.76 -4.19 -3.64
CA VAL A 298 -12.44 -4.51 -4.20
C VAL A 298 -11.96 -5.84 -3.64
N THR A 299 -11.49 -6.71 -4.51
CA THR A 299 -10.98 -8.05 -4.15
C THR A 299 -9.59 -8.26 -4.71
N ILE A 300 -8.79 -9.06 -4.01
CA ILE A 300 -7.52 -9.56 -4.53
C ILE A 300 -7.80 -10.97 -5.06
N ASP A 301 -7.52 -11.18 -6.34
CA ASP A 301 -7.58 -12.53 -6.91
C ASP A 301 -6.31 -13.30 -6.54
N TYR A 302 -6.37 -14.02 -5.43
CA TYR A 302 -5.25 -14.85 -4.98
C TYR A 302 -4.99 -16.06 -5.89
N LYS A 303 -5.98 -16.50 -6.69
CA LYS A 303 -5.82 -17.69 -7.53
C LYS A 303 -4.92 -17.41 -8.71
N SER A 304 -5.06 -16.26 -9.37
CA SER A 304 -4.15 -15.85 -10.44
C SER A 304 -2.69 -15.70 -9.97
N LEU A 305 -2.46 -15.41 -8.68
CA LEU A 305 -1.11 -15.37 -8.11
C LEU A 305 -0.48 -16.76 -7.93
N GLU A 306 -1.30 -17.80 -7.80
CA GLU A 306 -0.83 -19.18 -7.63
C GLU A 306 -0.65 -19.91 -8.97
N HIS A 307 -1.39 -19.53 -10.02
CA HIS A 307 -1.55 -20.25 -11.28
C HIS A 307 -0.87 -19.62 -12.51
N ASN A 308 -0.02 -18.60 -12.36
CA ASN A 308 0.84 -18.13 -13.46
C ASN A 308 1.96 -19.15 -13.73
N THR A 309 1.58 -20.32 -14.23
CA THR A 309 2.37 -21.26 -15.02
C THR A 309 1.76 -21.24 -16.40
N GLU A 310 2.22 -20.32 -17.25
CA GLU A 310 2.15 -20.46 -18.71
C GLU A 310 3.57 -20.32 -19.25
#